data_AF-A0A9E4ZQ34-F1
#
_entry.id   AF-A0A9E4ZQ34-F1
#
_cell.length_a   1.000
_cell.length_b   1.000
_cell.length_c   1.000
_cell.angle_alpha   90.00
_cell.angle_beta   90.00
_cell.angle_gamma   90.00
#
_symmetry.space_group_name_H-M   'P 1'
#
loop_
_entity.id
_entity.type
_entity.pdbx_description
1 polymer ?
#
loop_
_entity_poly.entity_id
_entity_poly.type
_entity_poly.pdbx_seq_one_letter_code
_entity_poly.pdbx_strand_id
1 'polypeptide(L)'
;MSFKLYDFIYKIDEFCNYKNEWNFRAKATTSDQYGIYPDKRPLNELIKNSIINLDKPPGPTSHEVAYWIKKMFNVSKAGHGGTLELPSGAGSS
;
A
#
# COMPACT_ATOMS: atom_id res chain seq x y z
N MET A 1 24.72 -21.90 -8.43
CA MET A 1 23.40 -21.46 -8.96
C MET A 1 22.95 -20.31 -8.08
N SER A 2 22.90 -19.08 -8.60
CA SER A 2 22.51 -17.91 -7.80
C SER A 2 21.01 -17.91 -7.58
N PHE A 3 20.56 -17.75 -6.34
CA PHE A 3 19.15 -17.51 -6.03
C PHE A 3 18.84 -16.05 -6.34
N LYS A 4 17.84 -15.83 -7.21
CA LYS A 4 17.35 -14.51 -7.54
C LYS A 4 15.92 -14.38 -7.01
N LEU A 5 15.65 -13.30 -6.27
CA LEU A 5 14.27 -12.95 -5.91
C LEU A 5 13.51 -12.52 -7.16
N TYR A 6 12.19 -12.52 -7.05
CA TYR A 6 11.34 -11.92 -8.05
C TYR A 6 11.69 -10.44 -8.22
N ASP A 7 11.85 -9.97 -9.47
CA ASP A 7 12.40 -8.64 -9.78
C ASP A 7 11.63 -7.48 -9.14
N PHE A 8 10.34 -7.67 -8.86
CA PHE A 8 9.52 -6.70 -8.14
C PHE A 8 10.05 -6.39 -6.73
N ILE A 9 10.66 -7.36 -6.05
CA ILE A 9 11.23 -7.14 -4.71
C ILE A 9 12.42 -6.17 -4.79
N TYR A 10 13.31 -6.34 -5.77
CA TYR A 10 14.43 -5.42 -5.95
C TYR A 10 13.98 -3.99 -6.30
N LYS A 11 12.88 -3.84 -7.04
CA LYS A 11 12.26 -2.52 -7.29
C LYS A 11 11.75 -1.88 -6.00
N ILE A 12 11.18 -2.66 -5.08
CA ILE A 12 10.77 -2.17 -3.77
C ILE A 12 12.00 -1.77 -2.94
N ASP A 13 13.03 -2.60 -2.93
CA ASP A 13 14.26 -2.31 -2.19
C ASP A 13 14.89 -0.99 -2.66
N GLU A 14 14.96 -0.76 -3.98
CA GLU A 14 15.42 0.49 -4.56
C GLU A 14 14.53 1.68 -4.16
N PHE A 15 13.21 1.55 -4.32
CA PHE A 15 12.25 2.60 -3.97
C PHE A 15 12.32 3.01 -2.49
N CYS A 16 12.47 2.03 -1.61
CA CYS A 16 12.56 2.23 -0.17
C CYS A 16 13.99 2.56 0.31
N ASN A 17 14.99 2.57 -0.58
CA ASN A 17 16.41 2.64 -0.23
C ASN A 17 16.80 1.61 0.85
N TYR A 18 16.26 0.40 0.73
CA TYR A 18 16.53 -0.73 1.62
C TYR A 18 17.89 -1.33 1.28
N LYS A 19 18.78 -1.42 2.27
CA LYS A 19 20.19 -1.81 2.07
C LYS A 19 20.59 -3.12 2.73
N ASN A 20 19.67 -3.76 3.46
CA ASN A 20 20.00 -4.99 4.17
C ASN A 20 19.99 -6.17 3.21
N GLU A 21 20.80 -7.18 3.52
CA GLU A 21 20.89 -8.39 2.72
C GLU A 21 19.73 -9.35 3.01
N TRP A 22 19.22 -9.98 1.94
CA TRP A 22 18.25 -11.06 2.04
C TRP A 22 18.94 -12.37 2.42
N ASN A 23 18.53 -12.96 3.54
CA ASN A 23 19.03 -14.25 4.00
C ASN A 23 18.09 -15.39 3.58
N PHE A 24 18.54 -16.28 2.70
CA PHE A 24 17.75 -17.39 2.18
C PHE A 24 17.90 -18.64 3.06
N ARG A 25 16.81 -19.04 3.71
CA ARG A 25 16.82 -20.20 4.64
C ARG A 25 16.62 -21.54 3.95
N ALA A 26 15.81 -21.58 2.90
CA ALA A 26 15.49 -22.81 2.18
C ALA A 26 15.07 -22.51 0.74
N LYS A 27 15.25 -23.49 -0.15
CA LYS A 27 14.69 -23.45 -1.50
C LYS A 27 13.21 -23.81 -1.42
N ALA A 28 12.35 -22.90 -1.87
CA ALA A 28 10.91 -23.14 -1.98
C ALA A 28 10.43 -22.76 -3.38
N THR A 29 9.38 -23.44 -3.83
CA THR A 29 8.68 -23.13 -5.09
C THR A 29 7.19 -23.02 -4.80
N THR A 30 6.50 -22.20 -5.58
CA THR A 30 5.03 -22.11 -5.57
C THR A 30 4.51 -22.37 -6.99
N SER A 31 3.24 -22.76 -7.10
CA SER A 31 2.56 -22.96 -8.37
C SER A 31 1.90 -21.67 -8.82
N ASP A 32 2.01 -21.32 -10.10
CA ASP A 32 1.31 -20.19 -10.71
C ASP A 32 -0.22 -20.39 -10.79
N GLN A 33 -0.72 -21.58 -10.42
CA GLN A 33 -2.15 -21.85 -10.29
C GLN A 33 -2.79 -21.12 -9.09
N TYR A 34 -1.98 -20.59 -8.15
CA TYR A 34 -2.46 -19.95 -6.94
C TYR A 34 -1.95 -18.52 -6.82
N GLY A 35 -2.90 -17.59 -6.64
CA GLY A 35 -2.59 -16.17 -6.47
C GLY A 35 -2.12 -15.49 -7.75
N ILE A 36 -1.71 -14.22 -7.63
CA ILE A 36 -1.20 -13.40 -8.74
C ILE A 36 -0.06 -12.54 -8.20
N TYR A 37 1.03 -12.44 -8.97
CA TYR A 37 2.14 -11.55 -8.65
C TYR A 37 1.64 -10.12 -8.40
N PRO A 38 2.11 -9.41 -7.35
CA PRO A 38 1.54 -8.13 -6.94
C PRO A 38 1.47 -7.08 -8.05
N ASP A 39 2.49 -7.00 -8.89
CA ASP A 39 2.62 -6.08 -10.02
C ASP A 39 1.89 -6.53 -11.30
N LYS A 40 1.25 -7.70 -11.27
CA LYS A 40 0.46 -8.26 -12.38
C LYS A 40 -1.01 -8.46 -12.04
N ARG A 41 -1.44 -8.02 -10.86
CA ARG A 41 -2.85 -8.15 -10.45
C ARG A 41 -3.75 -7.37 -11.42
N PRO A 42 -4.90 -7.91 -11.81
CA PRO A 42 -5.89 -7.16 -12.57
C PRO A 42 -6.41 -5.99 -11.73
N LEU A 43 -6.87 -4.93 -12.40
CA LEU A 43 -7.21 -3.65 -11.77
C LEU A 43 -8.19 -3.77 -10.59
N ASN A 44 -9.20 -4.63 -10.71
CA ASN A 44 -10.17 -4.88 -9.66
C ASN A 44 -9.52 -5.46 -8.38
N GLU A 45 -8.56 -6.37 -8.53
CA GLU A 45 -7.83 -6.96 -7.41
C GLU A 45 -6.76 -6.02 -6.87
N LEU A 46 -6.17 -5.17 -7.72
CA LEU A 46 -5.30 -4.08 -7.26
C LEU A 46 -6.07 -3.13 -6.34
N ILE A 47 -7.20 -2.58 -6.79
CA ILE A 47 -8.00 -1.62 -6.02
C ILE A 47 -8.42 -2.22 -4.67
N LYS A 48 -8.98 -3.43 -4.66
CA LYS A 48 -9.43 -4.11 -3.44
C LYS A 48 -8.33 -4.34 -2.41
N ASN A 49 -7.08 -4.53 -2.85
CA ASN A 49 -5.95 -4.92 -2.00
C ASN A 49 -4.83 -3.87 -2.01
N SER A 50 -5.17 -2.60 -2.26
CA SER A 50 -4.20 -1.51 -2.38
C SER A 50 -4.00 -0.74 -1.07
N ILE A 51 -2.86 -0.08 -0.98
CA ILE A 51 -2.58 1.02 -0.06
C ILE A 51 -2.45 2.27 -0.91
N ILE A 52 -3.13 3.34 -0.52
CA ILE A 52 -3.03 4.63 -1.20
C ILE A 52 -2.25 5.57 -0.27
N ASN A 53 -1.07 5.99 -0.73
CA ASN A 53 -0.35 7.08 -0.09
C ASN A 53 -1.02 8.40 -0.47
N LEU A 54 -1.89 8.89 0.40
CA LEU A 54 -2.74 10.05 0.13
C LEU A 54 -2.19 11.28 0.85
N ASP A 55 -1.99 12.36 0.09
CA ASP A 55 -1.79 13.69 0.66
C ASP A 55 -3.14 14.28 1.09
N LYS A 56 -3.39 14.32 2.40
CA LYS A 56 -4.70 14.70 2.94
C LYS A 56 -4.87 16.22 2.86
N PRO A 57 -5.91 16.76 2.19
CA PRO A 57 -6.14 18.20 2.18
C PRO A 57 -6.52 18.70 3.59
N PRO A 58 -6.23 19.99 3.91
CA PRO A 58 -6.73 20.62 5.13
C PRO A 58 -8.26 20.78 5.06
N GLY A 59 -8.94 20.71 6.21
CA GLY A 59 -10.40 20.82 6.30
C GLY A 59 -11.09 19.53 6.76
N PRO A 60 -11.20 18.48 5.92
CA PRO A 60 -11.92 17.27 6.26
C PRO A 60 -11.16 16.40 7.28
N THR A 61 -11.88 15.66 8.09
CA THR A 61 -11.31 14.64 9.00
C THR A 61 -10.74 13.46 8.22
N SER A 62 -9.90 12.65 8.89
CA SER A 62 -9.34 11.44 8.27
C SER A 62 -10.44 10.40 7.91
N HIS A 63 -11.52 10.36 8.69
CA HIS A 63 -12.68 9.49 8.44
C HIS A 63 -13.46 9.90 7.19
N GLU A 64 -13.69 11.20 7.00
CA GLU A 64 -14.38 11.72 5.81
C GLU A 64 -13.59 11.42 4.54
N VAL A 65 -12.28 11.64 4.57
CA VAL A 65 -11.41 11.34 3.43
C VAL A 65 -11.41 9.85 3.10
N ALA A 66 -11.32 8.97 4.09
CA ALA A 66 -11.43 7.52 3.89
C ALA A 66 -12.80 7.12 3.31
N TYR A 67 -13.88 7.77 3.75
CA TYR A 67 -15.23 7.57 3.23
C TYR A 67 -15.35 7.99 1.76
N TRP A 68 -14.76 9.12 1.37
CA TRP A 68 -14.75 9.56 -0.03
C TRP A 68 -14.00 8.59 -0.93
N ILE A 69 -12.81 8.14 -0.53
CA ILE A 69 -12.04 7.12 -1.27
C ILE A 69 -12.85 5.83 -1.42
N LYS A 70 -13.52 5.38 -0.35
CA LYS A 70 -14.43 4.22 -0.40
C LYS A 70 -15.50 4.38 -1.49
N LYS A 71 -16.11 5.56 -1.58
CA LYS A 71 -17.16 5.87 -2.56
C LYS A 71 -16.60 5.99 -3.98
N MET A 72 -15.47 6.68 -4.17
CA MET A 72 -14.83 6.88 -5.46
C MET A 72 -14.45 5.56 -6.14
N PHE A 73 -13.89 4.61 -5.37
CA PHE A 73 -13.49 3.31 -5.90
C PHE A 73 -14.57 2.23 -5.77
N ASN A 74 -15.75 2.58 -5.26
CA ASN A 74 -16.87 1.66 -5.03
C ASN A 74 -16.47 0.37 -4.28
N VAL A 75 -15.69 0.53 -3.21
CA VAL A 75 -15.22 -0.60 -2.39
C VAL A 75 -16.06 -0.77 -1.12
N SER A 76 -16.14 -2.00 -0.62
CA SER A 76 -16.93 -2.32 0.58
C SER A 76 -16.33 -1.76 1.87
N LYS A 77 -15.00 -1.59 1.91
CA LYS A 77 -14.26 -1.11 3.08
C LYS A 77 -13.06 -0.25 2.66
N ALA A 78 -12.81 0.82 3.41
CA ALA A 78 -11.59 1.60 3.40
C ALA A 78 -11.30 2.07 4.84
N GLY A 79 -10.04 2.32 5.17
CA GLY A 79 -9.61 2.81 6.48
C GLY A 79 -8.32 3.62 6.35
N HIS A 80 -7.91 4.30 7.42
CA HIS A 80 -6.69 5.11 7.46
C HIS A 80 -5.75 4.63 8.58
N GLY A 81 -4.43 4.73 8.36
CA GLY A 81 -3.40 4.20 9.27
C GLY A 81 -3.04 5.10 10.45
N GLY A 82 -3.57 6.33 10.51
CA GLY A 82 -3.35 7.30 11.58
C GLY A 82 -4.22 8.53 11.36
N THR A 83 -4.50 9.30 12.41
CA THR A 83 -5.36 10.48 12.32
C THR A 83 -4.51 11.73 12.18
N LEU A 84 -4.62 12.41 11.05
CA LEU A 84 -3.99 13.71 10.80
C LEU A 84 -5.02 14.83 11.07
N GLU A 85 -5.47 14.96 12.31
CA GLU A 85 -6.25 16.14 12.71
C GLU A 85 -5.32 17.34 12.80
N LEU A 86 -5.75 18.49 12.28
CA LEU A 86 -5.14 19.76 12.64
C LEU A 86 -5.43 20.02 14.14
N PRO A 87 -4.54 20.66 14.90
CA PRO A 87 -4.87 21.06 16.26
C PRO A 87 -6.13 21.94 16.19
N SER A 88 -7.18 21.53 16.90
CA SER A 88 -8.37 22.36 17.11
C SER A 88 -7.95 23.61 17.86
N GLY A 89 -7.66 24.70 17.13
CA GLY A 89 -7.33 26.00 17.74
C GLY A 89 -6.28 26.88 17.03
N ALA A 90 -5.66 26.48 15.92
CA ALA A 90 -4.70 27.37 15.22
C ALA A 90 -5.41 28.39 14.29
N GLY A 91 -6.46 29.02 14.79
CA GLY A 91 -7.32 29.92 14.03
C GLY A 91 -8.34 30.67 14.90
N SER A 92 -7.87 31.32 15.96
CA SER A 92 -8.57 32.43 16.61
C SER A 92 -7.57 33.25 17.44
N SER A 93 -7.39 34.51 17.02
CA SER A 93 -6.48 35.57 17.49
C SER A 93 -4.99 35.35 17.32
#